data_AF-A0AAP6GAN0-F1
#
_entry.id   AF-A0AAP6GAN0-F1
#
_cell.length_a   1.000
_cell.length_b   1.000
_cell.length_c   1.000
_cell.angle_alpha   90.00
_cell.angle_beta   90.00
_cell.angle_gamma   90.00
#
_symmetry.space_group_name_H-M   'P 1'
#
loop_
_entity.id
_entity.type
_entity.pdbx_description
1 polymer ?
#
loop_
_entity_poly.entity_id
_entity_poly.type
_entity_poly.pdbx_seq_one_letter_code
_entity_poly.pdbx_strand_id
1 'polypeptide(L)'
;MLSDCRLLGTDTTAAPAAVFPSAQGTPVNWRRLDYLARGNPRQRSAHALLSSGVWDALERLCQDLALVSTVAIGLDRPGSDLDVLCQHPEPARLAALLREQGWTASDKGNQVWLLEQTLTGPDQERWPVELYVTPARLETLNGWRHLSLMAALLGHFGHDFYQAVLRLRLEAGLKGEAAICRLLGLGGDPYTALLTLEGHDLAALHWQAPSQCDSPTPAGSPAPLCPDPIKSTHPTS
;
A
#
# COMPACT_ATOMS: atom_id res chain seq x y z
N MET A 1 -28.09 21.48 -30.78
CA MET A 1 -27.82 20.20 -30.09
C MET A 1 -26.33 20.01 -30.05
N LEU A 2 -25.72 20.30 -28.91
CA LEU A 2 -24.29 20.09 -28.64
C LEU A 2 -24.27 19.29 -27.33
N SER A 3 -24.19 17.97 -27.47
CA SER A 3 -24.08 17.06 -26.33
C SER A 3 -22.78 16.28 -26.46
N ASP A 4 -22.16 16.10 -25.30
CA ASP A 4 -21.15 15.09 -24.99
C ASP A 4 -19.70 15.35 -25.39
N CYS A 5 -19.11 16.35 -24.71
CA CYS A 5 -17.67 16.40 -24.43
C CYS A 5 -17.41 16.66 -22.93
N ARG A 6 -18.17 16.02 -22.04
CA ARG A 6 -17.93 16.04 -20.59
C ARG A 6 -18.21 14.66 -20.02
N LEU A 7 -17.22 13.77 -20.02
CA LEU A 7 -17.11 12.59 -19.13
C LEU A 7 -15.80 11.82 -19.38
N LEU A 8 -14.67 12.53 -19.50
CA LEU A 8 -13.37 11.94 -19.21
C LEU A 8 -13.03 12.36 -17.78
N GLY A 9 -13.25 11.44 -16.83
CA GLY A 9 -12.91 11.64 -15.43
C GLY A 9 -11.44 12.02 -15.28
N THR A 10 -11.18 13.18 -14.68
CA THR A 10 -9.84 13.72 -14.49
C THR A 10 -8.98 12.93 -13.49
N ASP A 11 -9.52 11.85 -12.90
CA ASP A 11 -8.81 11.02 -11.92
C ASP A 11 -7.93 9.94 -12.55
N THR A 12 -8.20 9.51 -13.80
CA THR A 12 -7.40 8.47 -14.45
C THR A 12 -5.97 8.93 -14.74
N THR A 13 -5.72 10.24 -14.86
CA THR A 13 -4.39 10.81 -15.15
C THR A 13 -3.66 11.35 -13.92
N ALA A 14 -4.36 11.67 -12.83
CA ALA A 14 -3.76 12.20 -11.60
C ALA A 14 -3.20 11.08 -10.69
N ALA A 15 -3.97 10.03 -10.43
CA ALA A 15 -3.51 8.90 -9.60
C ALA A 15 -2.21 8.22 -10.12
N PRO A 16 -2.02 8.02 -11.44
CA PRO A 16 -0.76 7.47 -11.99
C PRO A 16 0.49 8.24 -11.60
N ALA A 17 0.43 9.56 -11.42
CA ALA A 17 1.61 10.37 -11.19
C ALA A 17 2.32 10.04 -9.86
N ALA A 18 1.53 9.64 -8.85
CA ALA A 18 2.05 9.26 -7.54
C ALA A 18 2.21 7.74 -7.39
N VAL A 19 1.42 6.92 -8.11
CA VAL A 19 1.60 5.46 -8.17
C VAL A 19 2.86 5.08 -8.97
N PHE A 20 3.19 5.87 -10.01
CA PHE A 20 4.33 5.66 -10.90
C PHE A 20 5.32 6.83 -10.83
N PRO A 21 5.90 7.13 -9.65
CA PRO A 21 6.85 8.23 -9.52
C PRO A 21 8.12 7.98 -10.38
N SER A 22 8.37 6.72 -10.75
CA SER A 22 9.45 6.25 -11.61
C SER A 22 9.12 6.17 -13.11
N ALA A 23 7.94 6.59 -13.57
CA ALA A 23 7.58 6.61 -15.00
C ALA A 23 8.53 7.46 -15.87
N GLN A 24 9.50 8.15 -15.26
CA GLN A 24 10.57 8.93 -15.88
C GLN A 24 11.96 8.25 -15.85
N GLY A 25 12.04 6.93 -15.60
CA GLY A 25 13.29 6.18 -15.70
C GLY A 25 14.29 6.39 -14.55
N THR A 26 13.81 6.87 -13.40
CA THR A 26 14.60 7.05 -12.18
C THR A 26 14.04 6.14 -11.07
N PRO A 27 14.89 5.47 -10.26
CA PRO A 27 14.42 4.68 -9.12
C PRO A 27 13.57 5.52 -8.17
N VAL A 28 12.56 4.88 -7.56
CA VAL A 28 11.65 5.56 -6.64
C VAL A 28 12.42 6.12 -5.44
N ASN A 29 12.11 7.37 -5.08
CA ASN A 29 12.74 8.03 -3.94
C ASN A 29 11.67 8.48 -2.93
N TRP A 30 11.53 7.70 -1.85
CA TRP A 30 10.56 7.94 -0.78
C TRP A 30 10.91 9.13 0.12
N ARG A 31 12.06 9.78 -0.10
CA ARG A 31 12.46 11.02 0.58
C ARG A 31 11.84 12.27 -0.06
N ARG A 32 11.31 12.13 -1.27
CA ARG A 32 10.64 13.20 -2.00
C ARG A 32 9.13 13.09 -1.81
N LEU A 33 8.46 14.25 -1.80
CA LEU A 33 7.01 14.34 -1.64
C LEU A 33 6.31 14.90 -2.89
N ASP A 34 7.04 15.51 -3.82
CA ASP A 34 6.46 16.32 -4.90
C ASP A 34 5.52 15.56 -5.86
N TYR A 35 5.67 14.25 -5.97
CA TYR A 35 4.76 13.42 -6.77
C TYR A 35 3.34 13.36 -6.16
N LEU A 36 3.21 13.47 -4.83
CA LEU A 36 1.92 13.48 -4.15
C LEU A 36 1.06 14.69 -4.55
N ALA A 37 1.69 15.83 -4.85
CA ALA A 37 1.00 17.05 -5.29
C ALA A 37 0.22 16.86 -6.60
N ARG A 38 0.59 15.85 -7.39
CA ARG A 38 -0.06 15.50 -8.68
C ARG A 38 -0.98 14.29 -8.57
N GLY A 39 -1.04 13.65 -7.40
CA GLY A 39 -1.80 12.44 -7.13
C GLY A 39 -3.31 12.67 -6.97
N ASN A 40 -3.98 11.66 -6.42
CA ASN A 40 -5.39 11.69 -6.03
C ASN A 40 -5.67 12.74 -4.93
N PRO A 41 -6.94 13.07 -4.60
CA PRO A 41 -7.26 14.07 -3.58
C PRO A 41 -6.60 13.83 -2.21
N ARG A 42 -6.53 12.58 -1.74
CA ARG A 42 -5.89 12.23 -0.46
C ARG A 42 -4.37 12.40 -0.51
N GLN A 43 -3.74 12.07 -1.63
CA GLN A 43 -2.30 12.33 -1.84
C GLN A 43 -1.99 13.83 -1.81
N ARG A 44 -2.81 14.65 -2.46
CA ARG A 44 -2.65 16.12 -2.43
C ARG A 44 -2.87 16.69 -1.03
N SER A 45 -3.82 16.15 -0.26
CA SER A 45 -4.02 16.52 1.14
C SER A 45 -2.82 16.14 2.02
N ALA A 46 -2.32 14.90 1.90
CA ALA A 46 -1.12 14.45 2.59
C ALA A 46 0.10 15.33 2.24
N HIS A 47 0.27 15.67 0.95
CA HIS A 47 1.31 16.60 0.50
C HIS A 47 1.17 17.98 1.15
N ALA A 48 -0.05 18.53 1.22
CA ALA A 48 -0.30 19.83 1.82
C ALA A 48 0.05 19.85 3.31
N LEU A 49 -0.30 18.79 4.06
CA LEU A 49 0.10 18.63 5.46
C LEU A 49 1.62 18.53 5.59
N LEU A 50 2.25 17.59 4.90
CA LEU A 50 3.69 17.35 5.04
C LEU A 50 4.50 18.59 4.65
N SER A 51 4.07 19.31 3.61
CA SER A 51 4.71 20.54 3.13
C SER A 51 4.39 21.78 3.98
N SER A 52 3.54 21.69 5.01
CA SER A 52 3.22 22.83 5.88
C SER A 52 4.31 23.13 6.93
N GLY A 53 5.53 22.62 6.73
CA GLY A 53 6.65 22.67 7.68
C GLY A 53 6.79 21.43 8.57
N VAL A 54 5.85 20.48 8.52
CA VAL A 54 5.92 19.21 9.28
C VAL A 54 7.13 18.39 8.81
N TRP A 55 7.27 18.19 7.51
CA TRP A 55 8.38 17.43 6.94
C TRP A 55 9.73 18.04 7.30
N ASP A 56 9.90 19.35 7.08
CA ASP A 56 11.13 20.07 7.42
C ASP A 56 11.47 20.00 8.92
N ALA A 57 10.45 20.03 9.79
CA ALA A 57 10.65 19.90 11.22
C ALA A 57 11.15 18.52 11.62
N LEU A 58 10.58 17.45 11.04
CA LEU A 58 11.03 16.08 11.25
C LEU A 58 12.43 15.86 10.65
N GLU A 59 12.69 16.35 9.44
CA GLU A 59 13.96 16.19 8.76
C GLU A 59 15.12 16.80 9.55
N ARG A 60 14.92 17.98 10.18
CA ARG A 60 15.93 18.59 11.08
C ARG A 60 16.28 17.76 12.30
N LEU A 61 15.41 16.84 12.71
CA LEU A 61 15.59 15.96 13.86
C LEU A 61 16.13 14.58 13.48
N CYS A 62 16.17 14.22 12.20
CA CYS A 62 16.56 12.90 11.72
C CYS A 62 17.87 12.97 10.91
N GLN A 63 18.60 11.86 10.84
CA GLN A 63 19.69 11.70 9.87
C GLN A 63 19.15 11.44 8.47
N ASP A 64 17.97 10.83 8.39
CA ASP A 64 17.30 10.47 7.16
C ASP A 64 15.79 10.31 7.41
N LEU A 65 14.96 10.56 6.40
CA LEU A 65 13.50 10.56 6.52
C LEU A 65 12.85 10.07 5.21
N ALA A 66 11.87 9.17 5.31
CA ALA A 66 11.18 8.63 4.14
C ALA A 66 9.70 8.36 4.41
N LEU A 67 8.82 8.73 3.46
CA LEU A 67 7.39 8.44 3.51
C LEU A 67 7.15 7.07 2.86
N VAL A 68 6.83 6.06 3.66
CA VAL A 68 6.59 4.68 3.20
C VAL A 68 5.12 4.24 3.32
N SER A 69 4.21 5.21 3.26
CA SER A 69 2.76 4.98 3.38
C SER A 69 2.15 4.40 2.10
N THR A 70 1.07 3.64 2.23
CA THR A 70 0.23 3.24 1.08
C THR A 70 -0.36 4.44 0.33
N VAL A 71 -0.48 5.60 0.98
CA VAL A 71 -0.81 6.89 0.34
C VAL A 71 0.24 7.25 -0.71
N ALA A 72 1.52 6.97 -0.47
CA ALA A 72 2.60 7.26 -1.41
C ALA A 72 2.41 6.59 -2.77
N ILE A 73 1.76 5.42 -2.81
CA ILE A 73 1.51 4.64 -4.03
C ILE A 73 0.04 4.57 -4.42
N GLY A 74 -0.80 5.48 -3.90
CA GLY A 74 -2.22 5.59 -4.26
C GLY A 74 -3.08 4.39 -3.84
N LEU A 75 -2.60 3.53 -2.95
CA LEU A 75 -3.34 2.39 -2.42
C LEU A 75 -4.03 2.72 -1.08
N ASP A 76 -4.13 3.99 -0.72
CA ASP A 76 -4.76 4.39 0.53
C ASP A 76 -6.27 4.12 0.57
N ARG A 77 -6.80 4.12 1.78
CA ARG A 77 -8.24 3.99 2.05
C ARG A 77 -8.65 5.10 3.01
N PRO A 78 -9.97 5.37 3.18
CA PRO A 78 -10.43 6.22 4.25
C PRO A 78 -9.86 5.76 5.61
N GLY A 79 -9.24 6.68 6.33
CA GLY A 79 -8.57 6.39 7.61
C GLY A 79 -7.14 5.84 7.51
N SER A 80 -6.56 5.71 6.31
CA SER A 80 -5.12 5.41 6.18
C SER A 80 -4.26 6.48 6.83
N ASP A 81 -3.18 6.03 7.45
CA ASP A 81 -2.10 6.75 8.10
C ASP A 81 -0.99 7.17 7.12
N LEU A 82 -0.15 8.08 7.60
CA LEU A 82 1.13 8.44 6.98
C LEU A 82 2.26 7.75 7.74
N ASP A 83 2.71 6.62 7.21
CA ASP A 83 3.90 5.91 7.68
C ASP A 83 5.18 6.64 7.25
N VAL A 84 5.97 7.06 8.23
CA VAL A 84 7.24 7.75 8.03
C VAL A 84 8.35 6.97 8.72
N LEU A 85 9.42 6.65 8.00
CA LEU A 85 10.65 6.09 8.57
C LEU A 85 11.61 7.23 8.89
N CYS A 86 12.19 7.24 10.10
CA CYS A 86 13.23 8.18 10.51
C CYS A 86 14.46 7.41 10.98
N GLN A 87 15.59 7.72 10.36
CA GLN A 87 16.88 7.24 10.84
C GLN A 87 17.40 8.18 11.92
N HIS A 88 17.65 7.66 13.12
CA HIS A 88 18.20 8.45 14.22
C HIS A 88 19.13 7.59 15.09
N PRO A 89 20.33 8.07 15.48
CA PRO A 89 21.31 7.28 16.23
C PRO A 89 20.85 6.99 17.67
N GLU A 90 19.96 7.83 18.22
CA GLU A 90 19.42 7.68 19.57
C GLU A 90 17.87 7.69 19.54
N PRO A 91 17.19 6.61 19.11
CA PRO A 91 15.73 6.59 18.96
C PRO A 91 14.96 6.94 20.23
N ALA A 92 15.39 6.41 21.38
CA ALA A 92 14.78 6.69 22.68
C ALA A 92 14.85 8.17 23.07
N ARG A 93 15.95 8.85 22.70
CA ARG A 93 16.14 10.28 22.96
C ARG A 93 15.20 11.13 22.10
N LEU A 94 15.09 10.80 20.81
CA LEU A 94 14.14 11.47 19.92
C LEU A 94 12.69 11.22 20.35
N ALA A 95 12.38 9.99 20.78
CA ALA A 95 11.07 9.64 21.33
C ALA A 95 10.71 10.46 22.58
N ALA A 96 11.65 10.66 23.50
CA ALA A 96 11.44 11.52 24.66
C ALA A 96 11.15 12.97 24.26
N LEU A 97 11.93 13.53 23.32
CA LEU A 97 11.75 14.89 22.82
C LEU A 97 10.38 15.09 22.16
N LEU A 98 9.98 14.20 21.25
CA LEU A 98 8.72 14.32 20.54
C LEU A 98 7.51 14.07 21.45
N ARG A 99 7.67 13.28 22.52
CA ARG A 99 6.62 13.11 23.53
C ARG A 99 6.30 14.41 24.27
N GLU A 100 7.29 15.26 24.52
CA GLU A 100 7.08 16.61 25.07
C GLU A 100 6.30 17.52 24.10
N GLN A 101 6.28 17.18 22.82
CA GLN A 101 5.56 17.89 21.75
C GLN A 101 4.17 17.29 21.45
N GLY A 102 3.71 16.33 22.26
CA GLY A 102 2.37 15.74 22.14
C GLY A 102 2.31 14.40 21.40
N TRP A 103 3.44 13.85 20.96
CA TRP A 103 3.47 12.52 20.34
C TRP A 103 3.30 11.41 21.38
N THR A 104 2.55 10.37 21.02
CA THR A 104 2.50 9.13 21.80
C THR A 104 3.65 8.23 21.38
N ALA A 105 4.57 7.92 22.29
CA ALA A 105 5.76 7.13 21.99
C ALA A 105 5.68 5.72 22.59
N SER A 106 5.99 4.72 21.79
CA SER A 106 6.02 3.29 22.16
C SER A 106 7.35 2.66 21.78
N ASP A 107 8.05 2.06 22.76
CA ASP A 107 9.21 1.21 22.50
C ASP A 107 8.76 -0.13 21.91
N LYS A 108 9.27 -0.47 20.72
CA LYS A 108 8.98 -1.73 20.03
C LYS A 108 10.10 -2.76 20.19
N GLY A 109 11.13 -2.44 20.98
CA GLY A 109 12.33 -3.25 21.15
C GLY A 109 13.31 -3.09 19.99
N ASN A 110 14.50 -3.70 20.11
CA ASN A 110 15.55 -3.70 19.08
C ASN A 110 15.90 -2.30 18.53
N GLN A 111 15.90 -1.29 19.40
CA GLN A 111 16.13 0.12 19.04
C GLN A 111 15.13 0.68 18.01
N VAL A 112 13.89 0.18 18.02
CA VAL A 112 12.79 0.72 17.21
C VAL A 112 11.78 1.39 18.13
N TRP A 113 11.47 2.65 17.84
CA TRP A 113 10.41 3.41 18.50
C TRP A 113 9.34 3.78 17.49
N LEU A 114 8.08 3.58 17.87
CA LEU A 114 6.94 4.09 17.14
C LEU A 114 6.44 5.35 17.84
N LEU A 115 6.31 6.44 17.11
CA LEU A 115 5.64 7.63 17.59
C LEU A 115 4.40 7.92 16.77
N GLU A 116 3.30 8.19 17.44
CA GLU A 116 1.99 8.38 16.84
C GLU A 116 1.44 9.75 17.19
N GLN A 117 0.95 10.48 16.18
CA GLN A 117 0.24 11.74 16.38
C GLN A 117 -0.77 11.97 15.26
N THR A 118 -1.91 12.58 15.57
CA THR A 118 -2.82 13.10 14.55
C THR A 118 -2.51 14.57 14.29
N LEU A 119 -2.15 14.89 13.06
CA LEU A 119 -1.87 16.25 12.61
C LEU A 119 -3.01 16.76 11.73
N THR A 120 -3.28 18.07 11.80
CA THR A 120 -4.29 18.73 10.96
C THR A 120 -3.60 19.55 9.88
N GLY A 121 -3.93 19.27 8.62
CA GLY A 121 -3.40 19.98 7.46
C GLY A 121 -4.02 21.36 7.25
N PRO A 122 -3.45 22.19 6.36
CA PRO A 122 -4.02 23.50 6.00
C PRO A 122 -5.45 23.43 5.42
N ASP A 123 -5.79 22.29 4.82
CA ASP A 123 -7.11 21.94 4.28
C ASP A 123 -8.10 21.46 5.35
N GLN A 124 -7.73 21.52 6.64
CA GLN A 124 -8.48 21.01 7.80
C GLN A 124 -8.64 19.48 7.84
N GLU A 125 -8.00 18.75 6.92
CA GLU A 125 -7.97 17.30 6.96
C GLU A 125 -7.06 16.81 8.09
N ARG A 126 -7.48 15.73 8.75
CA ARG A 126 -6.72 15.11 9.85
C ARG A 126 -6.03 13.85 9.36
N TRP A 127 -4.75 13.77 9.63
CA TRP A 127 -3.91 12.63 9.27
C TRP A 127 -3.31 12.00 10.51
N PRO A 128 -3.60 10.71 10.78
CA PRO A 128 -2.75 9.90 11.63
C PRO A 128 -1.36 9.82 11.00
N VAL A 129 -0.33 10.14 11.77
CA VAL A 129 1.06 10.05 11.37
C VAL A 129 1.77 9.08 12.31
N GLU A 130 2.41 8.09 11.72
CA GLU A 130 3.22 7.09 12.41
C GLU A 130 4.69 7.29 12.03
N LEU A 131 5.53 7.65 13.00
CA LEU A 131 6.95 7.84 12.83
C LEU A 131 7.72 6.67 13.44
N TYR A 132 8.32 5.85 12.60
CA TYR A 132 9.15 4.71 12.97
C TYR A 132 10.61 5.14 13.04
N VAL A 133 11.13 5.26 14.26
CA VAL A 133 12.49 5.75 14.53
C VAL A 133 13.43 4.60 14.85
N THR A 134 14.56 4.52 14.14
CA THR A 134 15.56 3.45 14.30
C THR A 134 16.95 3.92 13.85
N PRO A 135 18.07 3.36 14.36
CA PRO A 135 19.40 3.68 13.83
C PRO A 135 19.68 3.02 12.47
N ALA A 136 18.87 2.03 12.07
CA ALA A 136 19.07 1.28 10.84
C ALA A 136 18.87 2.14 9.58
N ARG A 137 19.56 1.77 8.49
CA ARG A 137 19.41 2.42 7.19
C ARG A 137 18.00 2.19 6.65
N LEU A 138 17.35 3.24 6.16
CA LEU A 138 15.93 3.19 5.78
C LEU A 138 15.65 2.15 4.70
N GLU A 139 16.53 1.98 3.72
CA GLU A 139 16.34 1.01 2.62
C GLU A 139 16.33 -0.46 3.08
N THR A 140 16.89 -0.74 4.26
CA THR A 140 16.91 -2.10 4.83
C THR A 140 15.61 -2.43 5.56
N LEU A 141 14.79 -1.42 5.86
CA LEU A 141 13.56 -1.59 6.61
C LEU A 141 12.47 -2.16 5.71
N ASN A 142 11.68 -3.06 6.28
CA ASN A 142 10.64 -3.74 5.51
C ASN A 142 9.59 -2.78 4.94
N GLY A 143 9.25 -1.69 5.63
CA GLY A 143 8.33 -0.67 5.08
C GLY A 143 8.83 -0.09 3.76
N TRP A 144 10.13 0.23 3.69
CA TRP A 144 10.77 0.67 2.45
C TRP A 144 10.76 -0.43 1.39
N ARG A 145 11.18 -1.64 1.74
CA ARG A 145 11.29 -2.78 0.80
C ARG A 145 9.94 -3.14 0.21
N HIS A 146 8.91 -3.28 1.04
CA HIS A 146 7.55 -3.56 0.61
C HIS A 146 6.99 -2.46 -0.27
N LEU A 147 7.06 -1.19 0.15
CA LEU A 147 6.52 -0.11 -0.66
C LEU A 147 7.22 -0.02 -2.02
N SER A 148 8.56 -0.16 -2.04
CA SER A 148 9.37 -0.17 -3.27
C SER A 148 8.96 -1.28 -4.23
N LEU A 149 8.80 -2.50 -3.71
CA LEU A 149 8.41 -3.65 -4.51
C LEU A 149 6.96 -3.53 -5.00
N MET A 150 6.04 -3.09 -4.14
CA MET A 150 4.66 -2.83 -4.54
C MET A 150 4.60 -1.75 -5.64
N ALA A 151 5.32 -0.64 -5.49
CA ALA A 151 5.40 0.39 -6.52
C ALA A 151 5.95 -0.14 -7.84
N ALA A 152 6.99 -0.98 -7.79
CA ALA A 152 7.58 -1.60 -8.98
C ALA A 152 6.59 -2.54 -9.69
N LEU A 153 5.84 -3.35 -8.94
CA LEU A 153 4.81 -4.23 -9.50
C LEU A 153 3.64 -3.45 -10.10
N LEU A 154 3.18 -2.41 -9.41
CA LEU A 154 2.16 -1.50 -9.94
C LEU A 154 2.65 -0.86 -11.23
N GLY A 155 3.88 -0.33 -11.25
CA GLY A 155 4.48 0.28 -12.44
C GLY A 155 4.68 -0.70 -13.60
N HIS A 156 5.04 -1.94 -13.29
CA HIS A 156 5.26 -2.99 -14.27
C HIS A 156 3.95 -3.44 -14.94
N PHE A 157 2.92 -3.79 -14.15
CA PHE A 157 1.64 -4.28 -14.69
C PHE A 157 0.66 -3.16 -15.09
N GLY A 158 0.93 -1.92 -14.69
CA GLY A 158 0.20 -0.74 -15.11
C GLY A 158 -1.18 -0.57 -14.44
N HIS A 159 -2.01 0.25 -15.09
CA HIS A 159 -3.24 0.79 -14.50
C HIS A 159 -4.25 -0.30 -14.10
N ASP A 160 -4.46 -1.32 -14.93
CA ASP A 160 -5.47 -2.35 -14.68
C ASP A 160 -5.13 -3.18 -13.43
N PHE A 161 -3.84 -3.48 -13.23
CA PHE A 161 -3.37 -4.15 -12.03
C PHE A 161 -3.55 -3.27 -10.80
N TYR A 162 -3.19 -2.00 -10.90
CA TYR A 162 -3.44 -1.02 -9.83
C TYR A 162 -4.92 -0.99 -9.42
N GLN A 163 -5.85 -0.94 -10.38
CA GLN A 163 -7.28 -0.95 -10.07
C GLN A 163 -7.71 -2.28 -9.42
N ALA A 164 -7.17 -3.41 -9.86
CA ALA A 164 -7.46 -4.70 -9.24
C ALA A 164 -6.95 -4.77 -7.79
N VAL A 165 -5.76 -4.23 -7.50
CA VAL A 165 -5.21 -4.15 -6.13
C VAL A 165 -6.07 -3.23 -5.28
N LEU A 166 -6.39 -2.03 -5.77
CA LEU A 166 -7.19 -1.05 -5.06
C LEU A 166 -8.59 -1.60 -4.74
N ARG A 167 -9.23 -2.29 -5.69
CA ARG A 167 -10.51 -2.97 -5.49
C ARG A 167 -10.44 -3.98 -4.34
N LEU A 168 -9.42 -4.84 -4.32
CA LEU A 168 -9.24 -5.81 -3.24
C LEU A 168 -9.02 -5.14 -1.86
N ARG A 169 -8.32 -4.01 -1.82
CA ARG A 169 -8.13 -3.25 -0.58
C ARG A 169 -9.43 -2.61 -0.08
N LEU A 170 -10.22 -2.04 -0.98
CA LEU A 170 -11.46 -1.33 -0.64
C LEU A 170 -12.62 -2.29 -0.33
N GLU A 171 -12.84 -3.30 -1.18
CA GLU A 171 -14.00 -4.19 -1.08
C GLU A 171 -13.76 -5.38 -0.13
N ALA A 172 -12.59 -6.03 -0.24
CA ALA A 172 -12.27 -7.20 0.58
C ALA A 172 -11.46 -6.86 1.85
N GLY A 173 -11.17 -5.58 2.07
CA GLY A 173 -10.48 -5.12 3.26
C GLY A 173 -9.01 -5.56 3.37
N LEU A 174 -8.40 -6.07 2.30
CA LEU A 174 -7.05 -6.63 2.33
C LEU A 174 -5.98 -5.55 2.54
N LYS A 175 -4.86 -5.95 3.15
CA LYS A 175 -3.60 -5.18 3.09
C LYS A 175 -3.01 -5.22 1.67
N GLY A 176 -2.07 -4.32 1.38
CA GLY A 176 -1.53 -4.13 0.02
C GLY A 176 -0.77 -5.36 -0.47
N GLU A 177 0.08 -5.89 0.40
CA GLU A 177 0.83 -7.11 0.19
C GLU A 177 -0.10 -8.30 -0.06
N ALA A 178 -1.15 -8.44 0.75
CA ALA A 178 -2.13 -9.50 0.61
C ALA A 178 -2.95 -9.40 -0.69
N ALA A 179 -3.32 -8.19 -1.10
CA ALA A 179 -4.02 -7.96 -2.36
C ALA A 179 -3.12 -8.31 -3.56
N ILE A 180 -1.85 -7.89 -3.55
CA ILE A 180 -0.89 -8.20 -4.61
C ILE A 180 -0.58 -9.71 -4.65
N CYS A 181 -0.32 -10.34 -3.52
CA CYS A 181 -0.07 -11.79 -3.46
C CYS A 181 -1.26 -12.57 -4.04
N ARG A 182 -2.50 -12.16 -3.72
CA ARG A 182 -3.71 -12.78 -4.29
C ARG A 182 -3.76 -12.67 -5.80
N LEU A 183 -3.46 -11.50 -6.36
CA LEU A 183 -3.51 -11.29 -7.82
C LEU A 183 -2.40 -12.05 -8.55
N LEU A 184 -1.23 -12.19 -7.94
CA LEU A 184 -0.08 -12.91 -8.50
C LEU A 184 -0.08 -14.41 -8.18
N GLY A 185 -1.08 -14.91 -7.45
CA GLY A 185 -1.14 -16.32 -7.05
C GLY A 185 -0.05 -16.74 -6.06
N LEU A 186 0.54 -15.80 -5.31
CA LEU A 186 1.56 -16.09 -4.31
C LEU A 186 0.89 -16.64 -3.04
N GLY A 187 1.29 -17.86 -2.67
CA GLY A 187 0.85 -18.52 -1.44
C GLY A 187 1.71 -18.16 -0.22
N GLY A 188 1.20 -18.48 0.97
CA GLY A 188 1.89 -18.26 2.24
C GLY A 188 1.54 -16.94 2.92
N ASP A 189 2.40 -16.52 3.86
CA ASP A 189 2.28 -15.23 4.53
C ASP A 189 2.56 -14.09 3.55
N PRO A 190 1.62 -13.15 3.30
CA PRO A 190 1.80 -12.12 2.28
C PRO A 190 3.01 -11.21 2.47
N TYR A 191 3.39 -10.96 3.71
CA TYR A 191 4.53 -10.12 4.04
C TYR A 191 5.83 -10.81 3.61
N THR A 192 6.00 -12.07 3.95
CA THR A 192 7.18 -12.84 3.53
C THR A 192 7.15 -13.18 2.03
N ALA A 193 5.99 -13.60 1.52
CA ALA A 193 5.80 -14.05 0.15
C ALA A 193 6.10 -12.94 -0.85
N LEU A 194 5.67 -11.71 -0.60
CA LEU A 194 5.94 -10.61 -1.52
C LEU A 194 7.45 -10.37 -1.65
N LEU A 195 8.19 -10.35 -0.54
CA LEU A 195 9.64 -10.12 -0.56
C LEU A 195 10.45 -11.21 -1.27
N THR A 196 9.85 -12.37 -1.58
CA THR A 196 10.52 -13.38 -2.42
C THR A 196 10.74 -12.91 -3.85
N LEU A 197 10.04 -11.87 -4.30
CA LEU A 197 10.23 -11.27 -5.62
C LEU A 197 11.36 -10.23 -5.66
N GLU A 198 11.96 -9.88 -4.53
CA GLU A 198 13.03 -8.87 -4.49
C GLU A 198 14.26 -9.35 -5.28
N GLY A 199 14.75 -8.52 -6.19
CA GLY A 199 15.88 -8.85 -7.06
C GLY A 199 15.57 -9.78 -8.24
N HIS A 200 14.32 -10.23 -8.39
CA HIS A 200 13.87 -10.97 -9.57
C HIS A 200 13.56 -10.01 -10.74
N ASP A 201 13.72 -10.51 -11.97
CA ASP A 201 13.28 -9.79 -13.16
C ASP A 201 11.76 -9.78 -13.25
N LEU A 202 11.16 -8.59 -13.11
CA LEU A 202 9.72 -8.42 -13.18
C LEU A 202 9.14 -8.80 -14.55
N ALA A 203 9.94 -8.75 -15.63
CA ALA A 203 9.49 -9.16 -16.97
C ALA A 203 9.14 -10.65 -17.06
N ALA A 204 9.63 -11.48 -16.13
CA ALA A 204 9.27 -12.89 -16.02
C ALA A 204 7.93 -13.11 -15.29
N LEU A 205 7.35 -12.08 -14.68
CA LEU A 205 6.07 -12.17 -14.01
C LEU A 205 4.93 -11.95 -15.01
N HIS A 206 3.87 -12.73 -14.86
CA HIS A 206 2.69 -12.64 -15.69
C HIS A 206 1.46 -12.43 -14.82
N TRP A 207 0.67 -11.44 -15.20
CA TRP A 207 -0.65 -11.20 -14.65
C TRP A 207 -1.62 -10.95 -15.79
N GLN A 208 -2.81 -11.53 -15.69
CA GLN A 208 -3.90 -11.32 -16.63
C GLN A 208 -5.08 -10.71 -15.87
N ALA A 209 -5.65 -9.65 -16.42
CA ALA A 209 -6.87 -9.08 -15.88
C ALA A 209 -7.99 -10.15 -15.91
N PRO A 210 -8.82 -10.24 -14.85
CA PRO A 210 -10.00 -11.11 -14.89
C PRO A 210 -10.83 -10.76 -16.13
N SER A 211 -11.13 -11.77 -16.96
CA SER A 211 -11.97 -11.58 -18.14
C SER A 211 -13.36 -11.11 -17.67
N GLN A 212 -13.88 -10.02 -18.24
CA GLN A 212 -15.25 -9.55 -17.94
C GLN A 212 -16.36 -10.56 -18.35
N CYS A 213 -15.99 -11.72 -18.90
CA CYS A 213 -16.92 -12.75 -19.38
C CYS A 213 -17.32 -13.80 -18.35
N ASP A 214 -16.81 -13.76 -17.11
CA ASP A 214 -17.36 -14.63 -16.05
C ASP A 214 -18.61 -13.97 -15.45
N SER A 215 -19.67 -13.99 -16.25
CA SER A 215 -21.04 -13.82 -15.75
C SER A 215 -21.29 -14.95 -14.74
N PRO A 216 -21.91 -14.71 -13.57
CA PRO A 216 -22.33 -15.81 -12.72
C PRO A 216 -23.32 -16.64 -13.52
N THR A 217 -22.91 -17.86 -13.88
CA THR A 217 -23.78 -18.85 -14.52
C THR A 217 -25.03 -18.96 -13.64
N PRO A 218 -26.25 -18.71 -14.15
CA PRO A 218 -27.44 -18.87 -13.33
C PRO A 218 -27.52 -20.33 -12.88
N ALA A 219 -27.64 -20.52 -11.57
CA ALA A 219 -27.82 -21.83 -10.96
C ALA A 219 -28.99 -22.54 -11.63
N GLY A 220 -28.71 -23.64 -12.35
CA GLY A 220 -29.75 -24.36 -13.06
C GLY A 220 -29.26 -25.36 -14.08
N SER A 221 -28.47 -26.35 -13.66
CA SER A 221 -28.54 -27.70 -14.25
C SER A 221 -27.89 -28.72 -13.29
N PRO A 222 -28.55 -29.86 -13.03
CA PRO A 222 -28.15 -30.78 -11.97
C PRO A 222 -26.91 -31.60 -12.38
N ALA A 223 -26.10 -31.92 -11.36
CA ALA A 223 -24.92 -32.77 -11.47
C ALA A 223 -25.25 -34.16 -12.02
N PRO A 224 -24.32 -34.82 -12.74
CA PRO A 224 -24.50 -36.20 -13.17
C PRO A 224 -24.43 -37.13 -11.96
N LEU A 225 -25.42 -38.03 -11.85
CA LEU A 225 -25.53 -39.07 -10.84
C LEU A 225 -24.29 -40.00 -10.85
N CYS A 226 -23.64 -40.14 -9.70
CA CYS A 226 -22.79 -41.29 -9.42
C CYS A 226 -23.66 -42.54 -9.19
N PRO A 227 -23.24 -43.74 -9.60
CA PRO A 227 -24.01 -44.97 -9.39
C PRO A 227 -23.90 -45.49 -7.95
N ASP A 228 -25.01 -46.01 -7.42
CA ASP A 228 -25.14 -46.55 -6.07
C ASP A 228 -24.27 -47.81 -5.82
N PRO A 229 -23.69 -47.98 -4.62
CA PRO A 229 -23.08 -49.23 -4.22
C PRO A 229 -24.13 -50.25 -3.75
N ILE A 230 -24.07 -51.44 -4.35
CA ILE A 230 -24.81 -52.65 -4.00
C ILE A 230 -24.53 -53.00 -2.52
N LYS A 231 -25.58 -53.00 -1.67
CA LYS A 231 -25.53 -53.61 -0.33
C LYS A 231 -26.11 -55.01 -0.40
N SER A 232 -25.22 -55.99 -0.23
CA SER A 232 -25.57 -57.38 0.00
C SER A 232 -26.17 -57.57 1.39
N THR A 233 -27.24 -58.36 1.42
CA THR A 233 -27.85 -59.07 2.55
C THR A 233 -26.79 -59.90 3.30
N HIS A 234 -26.84 -60.22 4.61
CA HIS A 234 -27.92 -60.59 5.53
C HIS A 234 -27.35 -60.68 6.99
N PRO A 235 -28.06 -61.15 8.04
CA PRO A 235 -28.16 -60.41 9.32
C PRO A 235 -27.64 -61.14 10.59
N THR A 236 -27.71 -60.39 11.70
CA THR A 236 -27.90 -60.81 13.11
C THR A 236 -26.87 -61.76 13.74
N SER A 237 -26.07 -61.26 14.68
CA SER A 237 -26.39 -61.15 16.12
C SER A 237 -25.35 -60.29 16.84
#